data_AF-A0AA94EZ70-F1
#
_entry.id   AF-A0AA94EZ70-F1
#
_cell.length_a   1.000
_cell.length_b   1.000
_cell.length_c   1.000
_cell.angle_alpha   90.00
_cell.angle_beta   90.00
_cell.angle_gamma   90.00
#
_symmetry.space_group_name_H-M   'P 1'
#
loop_
_entity.id
_entity.type
_entity.pdbx_description
1 polymer ?
#
loop_
_entity_poly.entity_id
_entity_poly.type
_entity_poly.pdbx_seq_one_letter_code
_entity_poly.pdbx_strand_id
1 'polypeptide(L)'
;MSTFRTGQNIANTRKLNAILSTIILILILNITIQIWLLYAALNNALDNHKEILIPAFIASTILFGIGLSILYFLPSGNKKTVKPKL
;
A
#
# COMPACT_ATOMS: atom_id res chain seq x y z
N MET A 1 -25.24 16.42 -25.44
CA MET A 1 -25.33 16.14 -23.98
C MET A 1 -24.59 14.86 -23.54
N SER A 2 -24.10 14.00 -24.43
CA SER A 2 -23.28 12.82 -24.06
C SER A 2 -21.82 13.16 -23.72
N THR A 3 -21.21 14.14 -24.41
CA THR A 3 -19.80 14.53 -24.24
C THR A 3 -19.47 15.01 -22.82
N PHE A 4 -20.39 15.72 -22.16
CA PHE A 4 -20.23 16.15 -20.76
C PHE A 4 -20.29 15.00 -19.75
N ARG A 5 -21.12 13.99 -19.99
CA ARG A 5 -21.22 12.81 -19.11
C ARG A 5 -20.00 11.91 -19.29
N THR A 6 -19.54 11.73 -20.53
CA THR A 6 -18.34 10.94 -20.84
C THR A 6 -17.08 11.61 -20.27
N GLY A 7 -16.94 12.92 -20.41
CA GLY A 7 -15.81 13.68 -19.84
C GLY A 7 -15.73 13.57 -18.31
N GLN A 8 -16.87 13.64 -17.61
CA GLN A 8 -16.92 13.48 -16.15
C GLN A 8 -16.54 12.07 -15.69
N ASN A 9 -16.98 11.04 -16.42
CA ASN A 9 -16.65 9.64 -16.09
C ASN A 9 -15.15 9.35 -16.27
N ILE A 10 -14.54 9.90 -17.33
CA ILE A 10 -13.10 9.77 -17.59
C ILE A 10 -12.28 10.52 -16.52
N ALA A 11 -12.71 11.73 -16.12
CA ALA A 11 -12.01 12.52 -15.10
C ALA A 11 -12.04 11.83 -13.72
N ASN A 12 -13.18 11.24 -13.33
CA ASN A 12 -13.31 10.47 -12.08
C ASN A 12 -12.43 9.20 -12.09
N THR A 13 -12.42 8.47 -13.22
CA THR A 13 -11.57 7.26 -13.37
C THR A 13 -10.08 7.57 -13.28
N ARG A 14 -9.60 8.69 -13.86
CA ARG A 14 -8.20 9.10 -13.73
C ARG A 14 -7.81 9.44 -12.29
N LYS A 15 -8.70 10.05 -11.52
CA LYS A 15 -8.46 10.35 -10.09
C LYS A 15 -8.33 9.07 -9.27
N LEU A 16 -9.20 8.09 -9.49
CA LEU A 16 -9.12 6.78 -8.82
C LEU A 16 -7.83 6.03 -9.17
N ASN A 17 -7.42 6.02 -10.44
CA ASN A 17 -6.17 5.38 -10.86
C ASN A 17 -4.93 6.09 -10.27
N ALA A 18 -4.94 7.42 -10.15
CA ALA A 18 -3.87 8.16 -9.50
C ALA A 18 -3.75 7.79 -8.01
N ILE A 19 -4.88 7.75 -7.29
CA ILE A 19 -4.91 7.33 -5.88
C ILE A 19 -4.40 5.90 -5.71
N LEU A 20 -4.85 4.97 -6.57
CA LEU A 20 -4.39 3.59 -6.55
C LEU A 20 -2.86 3.49 -6.77
N SER A 21 -2.33 4.22 -7.76
CA SER A 21 -0.90 4.27 -8.04
C SER A 21 -0.09 4.81 -6.86
N THR A 22 -0.57 5.89 -6.23
CA THR A 22 0.06 6.45 -5.03
C THR A 22 0.04 5.45 -3.87
N ILE A 23 -1.07 4.75 -3.63
CA ILE A 23 -1.16 3.71 -2.59
C ILE A 23 -0.14 2.58 -2.86
N ILE A 24 -0.06 2.10 -4.11
CA ILE A 24 0.91 1.06 -4.50
C ILE A 24 2.35 1.55 -4.26
N LEU A 25 2.67 2.78 -4.64
CA LEU A 25 4.01 3.35 -4.42
C LEU A 25 4.37 3.44 -2.93
N ILE A 26 3.43 3.84 -2.08
CA ILE A 26 3.62 3.86 -0.62
C ILE A 26 3.81 2.44 -0.07
N LEU A 27 3.06 1.46 -0.57
CA LEU A 27 3.22 0.05 -0.17
C LEU A 27 4.58 -0.50 -0.58
N ILE A 28 5.08 -0.18 -1.78
CA ILE A 28 6.43 -0.56 -2.21
C ILE A 28 7.47 0.04 -1.26
N LEU A 29 7.37 1.35 -0.98
CA LEU A 29 8.28 2.03 -0.05
C LEU A 29 8.25 1.39 1.35
N ASN A 30 7.07 1.01 1.84
CA ASN A 30 6.90 0.32 3.11
C ASN A 30 7.67 -1.01 3.12
N ILE A 31 7.53 -1.83 2.07
CA ILE A 31 8.26 -3.10 1.95
C ILE A 31 9.77 -2.88 1.83
N THR A 32 10.22 -1.88 1.07
CA THR A 32 11.64 -1.54 0.96
C THR A 32 12.25 -1.21 2.32
N ILE A 33 11.56 -0.40 3.14
CA ILE A 33 12.03 -0.07 4.49
C ILE A 33 12.04 -1.31 5.39
N GLN A 34 11.05 -2.19 5.31
CA GLN A 34 11.04 -3.45 6.08
C GLN A 34 12.22 -4.37 5.72
N ILE A 35 12.55 -4.51 4.43
CA ILE A 35 13.71 -5.28 3.97
C ILE A 35 15.02 -4.65 4.47
N TRP A 36 15.12 -3.32 4.42
CA TRP A 36 16.28 -2.61 4.95
C TRP A 36 16.44 -2.79 6.46
N LEU A 37 15.33 -2.72 7.21
CA LEU A 37 15.33 -2.96 8.65
C LEU A 37 15.73 -4.39 9.01
N LEU A 38 15.29 -5.37 8.22
CA LEU A 38 15.71 -6.77 8.37
C LEU A 38 17.21 -6.93 8.12
N TYR A 39 17.73 -6.28 7.08
CA TYR A 39 19.17 -6.29 6.80
C TYR A 39 19.97 -5.67 7.96
N ALA A 40 19.54 -4.51 8.48
CA ALA A 40 20.16 -3.88 9.64
C ALA A 40 20.09 -4.78 10.89
N ALA A 41 18.92 -5.37 11.16
CA ALA A 41 18.73 -6.30 12.27
C ALA A 41 19.65 -7.52 12.17
N LEU A 42 19.77 -8.12 10.98
CA LEU A 42 20.60 -9.30 10.74
C LEU A 42 22.09 -8.97 10.87
N ASN A 43 22.52 -7.84 10.31
CA ASN A 43 23.91 -7.40 10.41
C ASN A 43 24.32 -7.20 11.87
N ASN A 44 23.47 -6.52 12.66
CA ASN A 44 23.74 -6.28 14.08
C ASN A 44 23.58 -7.55 14.94
N ALA A 45 22.72 -8.49 14.57
CA ALA A 45 22.61 -9.78 15.26
C ALA A 45 23.87 -10.63 15.07
N LEU A 46 24.50 -10.56 13.90
CA LEU A 46 25.75 -11.26 13.60
C LEU A 46 26.92 -10.68 14.41
N ASP A 47 26.94 -9.37 14.59
CA ASP A 47 27.92 -8.66 15.43
C ASP A 47 27.61 -8.77 16.94
N ASN A 48 26.67 -9.63 17.36
CA ASN A 48 26.20 -9.81 18.75
C ASN A 48 25.61 -8.55 19.43
N HIS A 49 25.37 -7.47 18.68
CA HIS A 49 24.72 -6.25 19.14
C HIS A 49 23.20 -6.40 19.14
N LYS A 50 22.70 -7.21 20.08
CA LYS A 50 21.25 -7.49 20.26
C LYS A 50 20.42 -6.25 20.62
N GLU A 51 21.07 -5.16 21.01
CA GLU A 51 20.43 -3.88 21.31
C GLU A 51 19.68 -3.28 20.12
N ILE A 52 20.09 -3.62 18.88
CA ILE A 52 19.47 -3.08 17.65
C ILE A 52 18.38 -4.02 17.12
N LEU A 53 18.41 -5.30 17.50
CA LEU A 53 17.46 -6.32 17.03
C LEU A 53 16.03 -6.07 17.53
N ILE A 54 15.88 -5.76 18.81
CA ILE A 54 14.56 -5.53 19.44
C ILE A 54 13.90 -4.24 18.92
N PRO A 55 14.59 -3.08 18.86
CA PRO A 55 14.03 -1.88 18.25
C PRO A 55 13.67 -2.08 16.78
N ALA A 56 14.50 -2.79 16.01
CA ALA A 56 14.22 -3.09 14.61
C ALA A 56 12.96 -3.94 14.45
N PHE A 57 12.78 -4.96 15.30
CA PHE A 57 11.58 -5.79 15.29
C PHE A 57 10.30 -4.99 15.59
N ILE A 58 10.35 -4.11 16.60
CA ILE A 58 9.21 -3.28 16.99
C ILE A 58 8.88 -2.27 15.88
N ALA A 59 9.89 -1.59 15.35
CA ALA A 59 9.72 -0.64 14.25
C ALA A 59 9.12 -1.31 13.01
N SER A 60 9.61 -2.51 12.64
CA SER A 60 9.05 -3.28 11.52
C SER A 60 7.60 -3.68 11.78
N THR A 61 7.26 -4.11 13.00
CA THR A 61 5.89 -4.48 13.40
C THR A 61 4.92 -3.31 13.25
N ILE A 62 5.29 -2.12 13.73
CA ILE A 62 4.48 -0.91 13.60
C ILE A 62 4.31 -0.54 12.12
N LEU A 63 5.41 -0.56 11.36
CA LEU A 63 5.40 -0.21 9.94
C LEU A 63 4.53 -1.17 9.11
N PHE A 64 4.55 -2.46 9.45
CA PHE A 64 3.69 -3.47 8.87
C PHE A 64 2.20 -3.22 9.18
N GLY A 65 1.87 -2.84 10.42
CA GLY A 65 0.51 -2.43 10.80
C GLY A 65 0.00 -1.22 10.02
N ILE A 66 0.86 -0.23 9.78
CA ILE A 66 0.54 0.93 8.93
C ILE A 66 0.31 0.48 7.48
N GLY A 67 1.16 -0.40 6.95
CA GLY A 67 1.01 -0.98 5.61
C GLY A 67 -0.32 -1.74 5.44
N LEU A 68 -0.71 -2.55 6.43
CA LEU A 68 -2.01 -3.22 6.46
C LEU A 68 -3.18 -2.23 6.48
N SER A 69 -3.05 -1.15 7.26
CA SER A 69 -4.06 -0.08 7.31
C SER A 69 -4.20 0.63 5.97
N ILE A 70 -3.09 0.86 5.26
CA ILE A 70 -3.08 1.43 3.91
C ILE A 70 -3.76 0.49 2.90
N LEU A 71 -3.58 -0.82 3.05
CA LEU A 71 -4.24 -1.81 2.19
C LEU A 71 -5.77 -1.78 2.36
N TYR A 72 -6.29 -1.43 3.54
CA TYR A 72 -7.73 -1.21 3.73
C TYR A 72 -8.26 -0.03 2.89
N PHE A 73 -7.44 0.98 2.64
CA PHE A 73 -7.81 2.13 1.80
C PHE A 73 -7.72 1.84 0.29
N LEU A 74 -7.34 0.63 -0.12
CA LEU A 74 -7.32 0.26 -1.53
C LEU A 74 -8.75 0.38 -2.11
N PRO A 75 -8.95 1.20 -3.16
CA PRO A 75 -10.28 1.37 -3.74
C PRO A 75 -10.75 0.04 -4.33
N SER A 76 -11.73 -0.60 -3.67
CA SER A 76 -12.33 -1.83 -4.16
C SER A 76 -13.10 -1.50 -5.44
N GLY A 77 -12.53 -1.90 -6.59
CA GLY A 77 -13.11 -1.65 -7.90
C GLY A 77 -14.56 -2.11 -7.94
N ASN A 78 -15.44 -1.18 -8.35
CA ASN A 78 -16.88 -1.34 -8.46
C ASN A 78 -17.28 -2.78 -8.84
N LYS A 79 -17.78 -3.56 -7.89
CA LYS A 79 -18.32 -4.90 -8.17
C LYS A 79 -19.48 -4.69 -9.14
N LYS A 80 -19.24 -4.89 -10.44
CA LYS A 80 -20.33 -4.84 -11.42
C LYS A 80 -21.26 -5.99 -11.08
N THR A 81 -22.32 -5.68 -10.33
CA THR A 81 -23.48 -6.56 -10.25
C THR A 81 -24.02 -6.65 -11.67
N VAL A 82 -23.64 -7.71 -12.38
CA VAL A 82 -24.21 -8.06 -13.67
C VAL A 82 -25.68 -8.35 -13.38
N LYS A 83 -26.57 -7.38 -13.60
CA LYS A 83 -28.00 -7.63 -13.56
C LYS A 83 -28.34 -8.54 -14.73
N PRO A 84 -28.94 -9.73 -14.52
CA PRO A 84 -29.38 -10.57 -15.62
C PRO A 84 -30.44 -9.80 -16.41
N LYS A 85 -30.26 -9.75 -17.74
CA LYS A 85 -31.32 -9.33 -18.65
C LYS A 85 -32.39 -10.42 -18.62
N LEU A 86 -33.59 -10.08 -18.14
CA LEU A 86 -34.81 -10.82 -18.43
C LEU A 86 -35.27 -10.48 -19.86
#